data_AF-A0A183L3N7-F1
#
_entry.id   AF-A0A183L3N7-F1
#
_cell.length_a   1.000
_cell.length_b   1.000
_cell.length_c   1.000
_cell.angle_alpha   90.00
_cell.angle_beta   90.00
_cell.angle_gamma   90.00
#
_symmetry.space_group_name_H-M   'P 1'
#
loop_
_entity.id
_entity.type
_entity.pdbx_description
1 polymer ?
#
loop_
_entity_poly.entity_id
_entity_poly.type
_entity_poly.pdbx_seq_one_letter_code
_entity_poly.pdbx_strand_id
1 'polypeptide(L)'
;MNRPAPLSSPDIEAAHTDLGGEQVPMDWKEGHLIKIAKKGDLSKCENYSGIILLSVPWKVFNRVLLNWMKDAVDAQLRNQQCGFRKDRSCTDQPISKS
;
A
#
# COMPACT_ATOMS: atom_id res chain seq x y z
N MET A 1 -49.96 -10.81 -26.88
CA MET A 1 -48.90 -10.01 -26.21
C MET A 1 -48.51 -10.74 -24.94
N ASN A 2 -47.39 -11.47 -24.94
CA ASN A 2 -46.80 -12.08 -23.75
C ASN A 2 -45.30 -11.83 -23.81
N ARG A 3 -44.81 -10.86 -23.03
CA ARG A 3 -43.38 -10.66 -22.81
C ARG A 3 -43.05 -11.37 -21.49
N PRO A 4 -42.09 -12.31 -21.44
CA PRO A 4 -41.72 -12.92 -20.18
C PRO A 4 -40.99 -11.90 -19.30
N ALA A 5 -41.21 -11.99 -17.99
CA ALA A 5 -40.54 -11.16 -17.00
C ALA A 5 -39.01 -11.43 -17.03
N PRO A 6 -38.16 -10.44 -16.68
CA PRO A 6 -36.74 -10.67 -16.55
C PRO A 6 -36.52 -11.66 -15.40
N LEU A 7 -35.79 -12.72 -15.67
CA LEU A 7 -35.30 -13.65 -14.66
C LEU A 7 -34.52 -12.82 -13.63
N SER A 8 -35.01 -12.74 -12.39
CA SER A 8 -34.26 -12.18 -11.28
C SER A 8 -32.90 -12.85 -11.26
N SER A 9 -31.85 -12.07 -11.47
CA SER A 9 -30.48 -12.56 -11.30
C SER A 9 -30.38 -13.14 -9.89
N PRO A 10 -29.80 -14.34 -9.71
CA PRO A 10 -29.62 -14.87 -8.38
C PRO A 10 -28.82 -13.82 -7.60
N ASP A 11 -29.31 -13.54 -6.40
CA ASP A 11 -28.68 -12.65 -5.46
C ASP A 11 -27.17 -12.88 -5.50
N ILE A 12 -26.41 -11.80 -5.63
CA ILE A 12 -24.97 -11.82 -5.35
C ILE A 12 -24.87 -11.96 -3.83
N GLU A 13 -25.31 -13.10 -3.32
CA GLU A 13 -24.93 -13.63 -2.03
C GLU A 13 -23.41 -13.66 -2.10
N ALA A 14 -22.83 -12.81 -1.26
CA ALA A 14 -21.40 -12.72 -1.11
C ALA A 14 -20.89 -14.16 -1.04
N ALA A 15 -20.03 -14.53 -2.00
CA ALA A 15 -19.20 -15.69 -1.86
C ALA A 15 -18.27 -15.40 -0.67
N HIS A 16 -18.80 -15.62 0.53
CA HIS A 16 -18.05 -15.86 1.74
C HIS A 16 -17.14 -17.02 1.36
N THR A 17 -15.91 -16.65 1.08
CA THR A 17 -14.87 -17.54 0.58
C THR A 17 -14.60 -18.50 1.71
N ASP A 18 -15.29 -19.64 1.68
CA ASP A 18 -15.05 -20.78 2.55
C ASP A 18 -13.76 -21.45 2.08
N LEU A 19 -12.65 -20.89 2.54
CA LEU A 19 -11.37 -21.57 2.64
C LEU A 19 -11.13 -21.79 4.13
N GLY A 20 -11.75 -22.83 4.67
CA GLY A 20 -11.37 -23.46 5.94
C GLY A 20 -11.14 -22.51 7.12
N GLY A 21 -12.20 -21.88 7.63
CA GLY A 21 -12.29 -21.41 9.02
C GLY A 21 -11.34 -20.31 9.50
N GLU A 22 -10.38 -19.85 8.70
CA GLU A 22 -9.50 -18.73 9.07
C GLU A 22 -10.13 -17.41 8.64
N GLN A 23 -10.97 -16.85 9.51
CA GLN A 23 -11.44 -15.48 9.34
C GLN A 23 -10.25 -14.53 9.48
N VAL A 24 -9.86 -13.87 8.39
CA VAL A 24 -8.90 -12.75 8.44
C VAL A 24 -9.42 -11.73 9.45
N PRO A 25 -8.65 -11.40 10.51
CA PRO A 25 -9.11 -10.45 11.52
C PRO A 25 -9.54 -9.14 10.86
N MET A 26 -10.66 -8.57 11.31
CA MET A 26 -11.21 -7.34 10.72
C MET A 26 -10.18 -6.20 10.69
N ASP A 27 -9.27 -6.16 11.66
CA ASP A 27 -8.16 -5.20 11.76
C ASP A 27 -7.21 -5.22 10.54
N TRP A 28 -7.19 -6.29 9.75
CA TRP A 28 -6.38 -6.37 8.53
C TRP A 28 -7.10 -5.75 7.32
N LYS A 29 -8.42 -5.56 7.42
CA LYS A 29 -9.26 -5.02 6.33
C LYS A 29 -9.41 -3.50 6.40
N GLU A 30 -8.99 -2.87 7.51
CA GLU A 30 -9.18 -1.45 7.75
C GLU A 30 -7.85 -0.68 7.74
N GLY A 31 -7.84 0.44 7.02
CA GLY A 31 -6.75 1.41 7.03
C GLY A 31 -7.30 2.83 7.01
N HIS A 32 -6.79 3.71 7.86
CA HIS A 32 -7.31 5.08 7.98
C HIS A 32 -6.55 6.04 7.06
N LEU A 33 -7.25 6.70 6.13
CA LEU A 33 -6.67 7.71 5.26
C LEU A 33 -6.54 9.06 6.00
N ILE A 34 -5.30 9.54 6.13
CA ILE A 34 -4.96 10.82 6.77
C ILE A 34 -4.29 11.72 5.74
N LYS A 35 -4.66 13.01 5.71
CA LYS A 35 -4.02 14.02 4.84
C LYS A 35 -2.88 14.70 5.61
N ILE A 36 -1.67 14.65 5.06
CA ILE A 36 -0.49 15.37 5.56
C ILE A 36 -0.18 16.54 4.65
N ALA A 37 -0.05 17.73 5.22
CA ALA A 37 0.39 18.92 4.49
C ALA A 37 1.87 18.83 4.11
N LYS A 38 2.17 19.04 2.83
CA LYS A 38 3.51 19.25 2.27
C LYS A 38 3.90 20.71 2.39
N LYS A 39 5.19 20.99 2.22
CA LYS A 39 5.72 22.34 2.13
C LYS A 39 5.15 23.05 0.90
N GLY A 40 4.67 24.28 1.08
CA GLY A 40 4.07 25.08 0.02
C GLY A 40 2.85 25.84 0.54
N ASP A 41 2.02 26.29 -0.39
CA ASP A 41 0.77 26.99 -0.11
C ASP A 41 -0.34 26.00 0.32
N LEU A 42 -0.79 26.11 1.57
CA LEU A 42 -1.80 25.20 2.15
C LEU A 42 -3.21 25.37 1.57
N SER A 43 -3.45 26.40 0.77
CA SER A 43 -4.72 26.59 0.06
C SER A 43 -4.88 25.63 -1.13
N LYS A 44 -3.78 25.08 -1.65
CA LYS A 44 -3.78 24.18 -2.81
C LYS A 44 -3.90 22.72 -2.36
N CYS A 45 -4.89 22.01 -2.88
CA CYS A 45 -5.13 20.59 -2.58
C CYS A 45 -3.91 19.69 -2.93
N GLU A 46 -3.16 20.04 -3.97
CA GLU A 46 -1.94 19.35 -4.42
C GLU A 46 -0.83 19.31 -3.34
N ASN A 47 -0.85 20.27 -2.42
CA ASN A 47 0.08 20.32 -1.30
C ASN A 47 -0.34 19.41 -0.14
N TYR A 48 -1.35 18.56 -0.30
CA TYR A 48 -1.65 17.49 0.65
C TYR A 48 -1.29 16.13 0.08
N SER A 49 -0.69 15.29 0.90
CA SER A 49 -0.43 13.88 0.62
C SER A 49 -1.28 13.01 1.51
N GLY A 50 -2.06 12.11 0.91
CA GLY A 50 -2.74 11.05 1.66
C GLY A 50 -1.74 9.99 2.12
N ILE A 51 -1.79 9.62 3.40
CA ILE A 51 -1.15 8.42 3.93
C ILE A 51 -2.22 7.49 4.49
N ILE A 52 -2.03 6.19 4.35
CA ILE A 52 -2.90 5.19 4.96
C ILE A 52 -2.22 4.71 6.24
N LEU A 53 -2.86 4.94 7.39
CA LEU A 53 -2.43 4.37 8.65
C LEU A 53 -2.89 2.92 8.71
N LEU A 54 -1.90 2.05 8.74
CA LEU A 54 -2.09 0.61 8.79
C LEU A 54 -2.22 0.14 10.24
N SER A 55 -3.01 -0.92 10.45
CA SER A 55 -3.11 -1.60 11.73
C SER A 55 -1.77 -2.19 12.17
N VAL A 56 -1.66 -2.47 13.48
CA VAL A 56 -0.45 -3.06 14.09
C VAL A 56 -0.02 -4.37 13.41
N PRO A 57 -0.90 -5.37 13.18
CA PRO A 57 -0.48 -6.61 12.55
C PRO A 57 0.05 -6.39 11.13
N TRP A 58 -0.56 -5.48 10.36
CA TRP A 58 -0.10 -5.16 9.01
C TRP A 58 1.29 -4.50 9.00
N LYS A 59 1.60 -3.64 9.98
CA LYS A 59 2.94 -3.07 10.13
C LYS A 59 4.00 -4.13 10.44
N VAL A 60 3.67 -5.10 11.30
CA VAL A 60 4.57 -6.21 11.63
C VAL A 60 4.80 -7.08 10.40
N PHE A 61 3.72 -7.45 9.70
CA PHE A 61 3.79 -8.22 8.46
C PHE A 61 4.65 -7.54 7.39
N ASN A 62 4.43 -6.25 7.14
CA ASN A 62 5.23 -5.47 6.19
C ASN A 62 6.72 -5.45 6.57
N ARG A 63 7.06 -5.40 7.86
CA ARG A 63 8.45 -5.45 8.30
C ARG A 63 9.09 -6.81 8.03
N VAL A 64 8.37 -7.90 8.26
CA VAL A 64 8.85 -9.25 7.96
C VAL A 64 9.05 -9.40 6.46
N LEU A 65 8.07 -9.00 5.66
CA LEU A 65 8.12 -9.03 4.19
C LEU A 65 9.28 -8.20 3.64
N LEU A 66 9.45 -6.97 4.13
CA LEU A 66 10.56 -6.10 3.75
C LEU A 66 11.90 -6.75 4.11
N ASN A 67 12.03 -7.32 5.30
CA ASN A 67 13.28 -7.97 5.70
C ASN A 67 13.63 -9.19 4.85
N TRP A 68 12.63 -9.87 4.30
CA TRP A 68 12.84 -11.00 3.39
C TRP A 68 13.27 -10.55 2.00
N MET A 69 12.66 -9.50 1.46
CA MET A 69 12.93 -9.03 0.10
C MET A 69 14.12 -8.07 0.00
N LYS A 70 14.52 -7.41 1.10
CA LYS A 70 15.50 -6.32 1.07
C LYS A 70 16.80 -6.72 0.36
N ASP A 71 17.33 -7.92 0.62
CA ASP A 71 18.66 -8.31 0.09
C ASP A 71 18.57 -8.59 -1.41
N ALA A 72 17.46 -9.19 -1.86
CA ALA A 72 17.20 -9.44 -3.27
C ALA A 72 16.94 -8.15 -4.06
N VAL A 73 16.24 -7.19 -3.46
CA VAL A 73 15.97 -5.87 -4.06
C VAL A 73 17.25 -5.03 -4.08
N ASP A 74 18.04 -5.06 -3.00
CA ASP A 74 19.27 -4.28 -2.90
C ASP A 74 20.31 -4.71 -3.94
N ALA A 75 20.40 -6.01 -4.22
CA ALA A 75 21.27 -6.54 -5.27
C ALA A 75 20.90 -6.04 -6.69
N GLN A 76 19.63 -5.69 -6.92
CA GLN A 76 19.14 -5.23 -8.23
C GLN A 76 19.21 -3.70 -8.41
N LEU A 77 19.41 -2.95 -7.33
CA LEU A 77 19.32 -1.49 -7.35
C LEU A 77 20.60 -0.85 -7.90
N ARG A 78 20.49 0.26 -8.63
CA ARG A 78 21.67 0.95 -9.22
C ARG A 78 22.53 1.56 -8.12
N ASN A 79 23.85 1.53 -8.28
CA ASN A 79 24.80 2.11 -7.31
C ASN A 79 24.62 3.60 -7.04
N GLN A 80 24.07 4.37 -7.98
CA GLN A 80 23.75 5.79 -7.80
C GLN A 80 22.51 6.03 -6.91
N GLN A 81 21.68 5.01 -6.69
CA GLN A 81 20.52 5.12 -5.83
C GLN A 81 20.96 4.97 -4.37
N CYS A 82 20.96 6.08 -3.64
CA CYS A 82 21.30 6.08 -2.21
C CYS A 82 20.06 5.99 -1.31
N GLY A 83 18.89 6.40 -1.82
CA GLY A 83 17.64 6.32 -1.07
C GLY A 83 17.18 4.87 -0.89
N PHE A 84 16.60 4.57 0.27
CA PHE A 84 16.07 3.24 0.64
C PHE A 84 17.10 2.11 0.72
N ARG A 85 18.40 2.44 0.72
CA ARG A 85 19.48 1.48 0.95
C ARG A 85 19.99 1.54 2.37
N LYS A 86 20.41 0.38 2.87
CA LYS A 86 21.15 0.31 4.13
C LYS A 86 22.51 0.99 3.93
N ASP A 87 22.99 1.67 4.96
CA ASP A 87 24.34 2.26 5.00
C ASP A 87 24.62 3.32 3.90
N ARG A 88 23.56 3.92 3.34
CA ARG A 88 23.62 5.05 2.39
C ARG A 88 22.77 6.20 2.88
N SER A 89 23.34 7.40 2.80
CA SER A 89 22.72 8.66 3.21
C SER A 89 22.49 9.57 2.00
N CYS A 90 21.76 10.67 2.18
CA CYS A 90 21.54 11.65 1.11
C CYS A 90 22.84 12.30 0.62
N THR A 91 23.90 12.33 1.44
CA THR A 91 25.20 12.89 1.06
C THR A 91 26.02 11.96 0.18
N ASP A 92 25.68 10.67 0.14
CA ASP A 92 26.37 9.67 -0.70
C ASP A 92 25.90 9.72 -2.15
N GLN A 93 24.88 10.54 -2.47
CA GLN A 93 24.46 10.76 -3.85
C GLN A 93 25.56 11.56 -4.56
N PRO A 94 26.24 10.99 -5.58
CA PRO A 94 27.15 11.77 -6.39
C PRO A 94 26.30 12.82 -7.11
N ILE A 95 26.47 14.09 -6.73
CA ILE A 95 25.90 15.21 -7.46
C ILE A 95 26.58 15.21 -8.83
N SER A 96 25.98 14.52 -9.80
CA SER A 96 26.29 14.76 -11.21
C SER A 96 25.82 16.18 -11.49
N LYS A 97 26.72 17.16 -11.32
CA LYS A 97 26.52 18.48 -11.89
C LYS A 97 26.55 18.27 -13.41
N SER A 98 25.37 18.33 -14.02
CA SER A 98 25.24 18.60 -15.45
C SER A 98 25.27 20.10 -15.69
#